data_AF-A0A914CBJ6-F1
#
_entry.id   AF-A0A914CBJ6-F1
#
_cell.length_a   1.000
_cell.length_b   1.000
_cell.length_c   1.000
_cell.angle_alpha   90.00
_cell.angle_beta   90.00
_cell.angle_gamma   90.00
#
_symmetry.space_group_name_H-M   'P 1'
#
loop_
_entity.id
_entity.type
_entity.pdbx_description
1 polymer ?
#
loop_
_entity_poly.entity_id
_entity_poly.type
_entity_poly.pdbx_seq_one_letter_code
_entity_poly.pdbx_strand_id
1 'polypeptide(L)'
;MMPVFMEMYDASENLKFILDPITRLCNLVDMARPQPLISNIPIPRYCHILHEMYEMANMYVNEQNFERALMLYLRFIGTLVNELPKHRNYENLPWNEKEAFNCQITHAMNATEFLKRKILAIYEEEAITMKNELAAQEKMGFEMTENCC
;
A
#
# COMPACT_ATOMS: atom_id res chain seq x y z
N MET A 1 -18.22 -18.11 15.96
CA MET A 1 -18.78 -16.81 16.38
C MET A 1 -17.63 -15.81 16.41
N MET A 2 -17.44 -15.06 15.33
CA MET A 2 -16.59 -13.87 15.32
C MET A 2 -17.47 -12.70 14.90
N PRO A 3 -17.33 -11.54 15.55
CA PRO A 3 -18.28 -10.46 15.46
C PRO A 3 -18.11 -9.73 14.13
N VAL A 4 -19.26 -9.38 13.57
CA VAL A 4 -19.44 -8.43 12.48
C VAL A 4 -19.00 -7.06 13.01
N PHE A 5 -17.70 -6.75 12.91
CA PHE A 5 -17.15 -5.43 13.21
C PHE A 5 -16.72 -4.79 11.88
N MET A 6 -17.71 -4.42 11.08
CA MET A 6 -17.53 -3.49 9.96
C MET A 6 -18.75 -2.56 10.01
N GLU A 7 -18.81 -1.79 11.09
CA GLU A 7 -19.80 -0.76 11.33
C GLU A 7 -19.67 0.33 10.25
N MET A 8 -20.81 0.70 9.68
CA MET A 8 -21.22 2.08 9.35
C MET A 8 -20.07 3.05 9.00
N TYR A 9 -19.62 3.02 7.76
CA TYR A 9 -18.82 4.11 7.21
C TYR A 9 -19.70 5.35 7.05
N ASP A 10 -19.39 6.42 7.80
CA ASP A 10 -19.95 7.74 7.56
C ASP A 10 -19.43 8.24 6.19
N ALA A 11 -20.34 8.54 5.26
CA ALA A 11 -20.00 9.09 3.95
C ALA A 11 -19.19 10.40 4.07
N SER A 12 -19.40 11.16 5.15
CA SER A 12 -18.67 12.40 5.43
C SER A 12 -17.19 12.14 5.76
N GLU A 13 -16.88 11.06 6.47
CA GLU A 13 -15.51 10.68 6.80
C GLU A 13 -14.77 10.11 5.59
N ASN A 14 -15.45 9.31 4.76
CA ASN A 14 -14.87 8.81 3.52
C ASN A 14 -14.51 9.96 2.58
N LEU A 15 -15.39 10.96 2.45
CA LEU A 15 -15.11 12.14 1.65
C LEU A 15 -13.89 12.91 2.18
N LYS A 16 -13.81 13.15 3.50
CA LYS A 16 -12.63 13.79 4.12
C LYS A 16 -11.35 13.01 3.83
N PHE A 17 -11.41 11.68 3.89
CA PHE A 17 -10.27 10.82 3.64
C PHE A 17 -9.77 10.91 2.18
N ILE A 18 -10.68 10.91 1.20
CA ILE A 18 -10.26 11.02 -0.21
C ILE A 18 -9.72 12.43 -0.51
N LEU A 19 -10.25 13.46 0.15
CA LEU A 19 -9.77 14.84 0.01
C LEU A 19 -8.40 15.11 0.70
N ASP A 20 -7.86 14.12 1.43
CA ASP A 20 -6.56 14.18 2.09
C ASP A 20 -5.59 13.11 1.52
N PRO A 21 -4.89 13.44 0.41
CA PRO A 21 -3.94 12.55 -0.26
C PRO A 21 -2.84 12.00 0.64
N ILE A 22 -2.35 12.83 1.58
CA ILE A 22 -1.21 12.47 2.43
C ILE A 22 -1.66 11.41 3.44
N THR A 23 -2.78 11.65 4.12
CA THR A 23 -3.34 10.68 5.08
C THR A 23 -3.68 9.36 4.39
N ARG A 24 -4.21 9.42 3.15
CA ARG A 24 -4.48 8.21 2.37
C ARG A 24 -3.22 7.42 2.04
N LEU A 25 -2.13 8.09 1.65
CA LEU A 25 -0.84 7.42 1.39
C LEU A 25 -0.22 6.86 2.68
N CYS A 26 -0.30 7.59 3.80
CA CYS A 26 0.17 7.11 5.11
C CYS A 26 -0.56 5.84 5.53
N ASN A 27 -1.89 5.81 5.42
CA ASN A 27 -2.68 4.63 5.73
C ASN A 27 -2.29 3.43 4.85
N LEU A 28 -2.03 3.65 3.57
CA LEU A 28 -1.55 2.59 2.66
C LEU A 28 -0.19 2.01 3.12
N VAL A 29 0.75 2.88 3.54
CA VAL A 29 2.05 2.47 4.08
C VAL A 29 1.88 1.71 5.39
N ASP A 30 0.98 2.14 6.27
CA ASP A 30 0.72 1.47 7.53
C ASP A 30 0.12 0.06 7.33
N MET A 31 -0.77 -0.10 6.35
CA MET A 31 -1.30 -1.40 5.95
C MET A 31 -0.21 -2.33 5.40
N ALA A 32 0.91 -1.79 4.92
CA ALA A 32 2.04 -2.55 4.40
C ALA A 32 3.03 -3.02 5.49
N ARG A 33 2.66 -2.91 6.79
CA ARG A 33 3.50 -3.38 7.89
C ARG A 33 3.85 -4.88 7.73
N PRO A 34 5.13 -5.27 7.88
CA PRO A 34 5.51 -6.68 7.82
C PRO A 34 4.89 -7.46 8.97
N GLN A 35 4.53 -8.71 8.71
CA GLN A 35 3.99 -9.61 9.71
C GLN A 35 5.10 -10.50 10.28
N PRO A 36 5.06 -10.83 11.57
CA PRO A 36 6.06 -11.68 12.19
C PRO A 36 6.04 -13.08 11.59
N LEU A 37 7.22 -13.67 11.37
CA LEU A 37 7.34 -15.03 10.85
C LEU A 37 7.07 -16.07 11.94
N ILE A 38 6.41 -17.16 11.55
CA ILE A 38 6.11 -18.31 12.41
C ILE A 38 7.35 -19.23 12.42
N SER A 39 7.99 -19.34 13.58
CA SER A 39 9.26 -20.08 13.77
C SER A 39 9.22 -21.57 13.44
N ASN A 40 8.03 -22.18 13.37
CA ASN A 40 7.85 -23.60 13.05
C ASN A 40 7.91 -23.90 11.54
N ILE A 41 7.85 -22.88 10.69
CA ILE A 41 7.90 -23.05 9.24
C ILE A 41 9.37 -23.05 8.76
N PRO A 42 9.78 -23.96 7.87
CA PRO A 42 11.16 -23.96 7.36
C PRO A 42 11.52 -22.70 6.57
N ILE A 43 12.75 -22.20 6.73
CA ILE A 43 13.26 -21.01 6.01
C ILE A 43 13.11 -21.11 4.48
N PRO A 44 13.43 -22.22 3.81
CA PRO A 44 13.26 -22.30 2.36
C PRO A 44 11.83 -21.98 1.89
N ARG A 45 10.82 -22.30 2.72
CA ARG A 45 9.43 -21.92 2.42
C ARG A 45 9.24 -20.40 2.48
N TYR A 46 9.85 -19.73 3.45
CA TYR A 46 9.80 -18.27 3.51
C TYR A 46 10.54 -17.62 2.34
N CYS A 47 11.68 -18.16 1.92
CA CYS A 47 12.39 -17.68 0.74
C CYS A 47 11.51 -17.74 -0.52
N HIS A 48 10.81 -18.86 -0.74
CA HIS A 48 9.86 -18.98 -1.85
C HIS A 48 8.73 -17.95 -1.78
N ILE A 49 8.08 -17.80 -0.62
CA ILE A 49 7.01 -16.81 -0.43
C ILE A 49 7.52 -15.39 -0.68
N LEU A 50 8.76 -15.07 -0.27
CA LEU A 50 9.35 -13.76 -0.46
C LEU A 50 9.65 -13.49 -1.94
N HIS A 51 10.18 -14.48 -2.68
CA HIS A 51 10.34 -14.35 -4.12
C HIS A 51 9.01 -14.18 -4.84
N GLU A 52 7.99 -14.98 -4.50
CA GLU A 52 6.65 -14.81 -5.06
C GLU A 52 6.08 -13.42 -4.75
N MET A 53 6.27 -12.92 -3.52
CA MET A 53 5.83 -11.57 -3.13
C MET A 53 6.50 -10.49 -3.98
N TYR A 54 7.79 -10.63 -4.27
CA TYR A 54 8.53 -9.72 -5.13
C TYR A 54 8.04 -9.77 -6.59
N GLU A 55 7.86 -10.97 -7.15
CA GLU A 55 7.34 -11.14 -8.51
C GLU A 55 5.90 -10.61 -8.65
N MET A 56 5.05 -10.84 -7.64
CA MET A 56 3.70 -10.28 -7.60
C MET A 56 3.72 -8.76 -7.53
N ALA A 57 4.68 -8.15 -6.82
CA ALA A 57 4.84 -6.70 -6.81
C ALA A 57 5.21 -6.16 -8.21
N ASN A 58 6.13 -6.82 -8.93
CA ASN A 58 6.47 -6.49 -10.32
C ASN A 58 5.24 -6.59 -11.23
N MET A 59 4.45 -7.65 -11.10
CA MET A 59 3.21 -7.84 -11.86
C MET A 59 2.23 -6.68 -11.63
N TYR A 60 2.01 -6.27 -10.39
CA TYR A 60 1.12 -5.14 -10.09
C TYR A 60 1.63 -3.80 -10.63
N VAL A 61 2.95 -3.60 -10.74
CA VAL A 61 3.49 -2.43 -11.43
C VAL A 61 3.10 -2.45 -12.92
N ASN A 62 3.20 -3.61 -13.57
CA ASN A 62 2.84 -3.78 -14.98
C ASN A 62 1.33 -3.57 -15.23
N GLU A 63 0.50 -4.04 -14.29
CA GLU A 63 -0.96 -3.84 -14.30
C GLU A 63 -1.39 -2.43 -13.89
N GLN A 64 -0.43 -1.55 -13.57
CA GLN A 64 -0.66 -0.19 -13.06
C GLN A 64 -1.44 -0.14 -11.74
N ASN A 65 -1.45 -1.23 -10.99
CA ASN A 65 -1.98 -1.28 -9.64
C ASN A 65 -0.90 -0.84 -8.64
N PHE A 66 -0.61 0.47 -8.64
CA PHE A 66 0.50 1.02 -7.88
C PHE A 66 0.33 0.87 -6.36
N GLU A 67 -0.89 0.95 -5.84
CA GLU A 67 -1.16 0.79 -4.41
C GLU A 67 -0.76 -0.61 -3.93
N ARG A 68 -1.21 -1.67 -4.62
CA ARG A 68 -0.85 -3.05 -4.26
C ARG A 68 0.63 -3.33 -4.46
N ALA A 69 1.22 -2.81 -5.54
CA ALA A 69 2.66 -2.92 -5.77
C ALA A 69 3.46 -2.31 -4.61
N LEU A 70 3.11 -1.09 -4.18
CA LEU A 70 3.76 -0.41 -3.06
C LEU A 70 3.64 -1.23 -1.77
N MET A 71 2.44 -1.73 -1.47
CA MET A 71 2.22 -2.55 -0.27
C MET A 71 3.07 -3.81 -0.26
N LEU A 72 3.14 -4.54 -1.37
CA LEU A 72 3.93 -5.77 -1.43
C LEU A 72 5.43 -5.50 -1.33
N TYR A 73 5.94 -4.46 -1.99
CA TYR A 73 7.36 -4.11 -1.85
C TYR A 73 7.73 -3.71 -0.43
N LEU A 74 6.91 -2.89 0.23
CA LEU A 74 7.16 -2.48 1.62
C LEU A 74 7.12 -3.68 2.58
N ARG A 75 6.14 -4.58 2.41
CA ARG A 75 6.08 -5.83 3.19
C ARG A 75 7.29 -6.71 2.92
N PHE A 76 7.68 -6.86 1.66
CA PHE A 76 8.84 -7.65 1.25
C PHE A 76 10.13 -7.13 1.90
N ILE A 77 10.43 -5.83 1.74
CA ILE A 77 11.59 -5.17 2.34
C ILE A 77 11.54 -5.32 3.86
N GLY A 78 10.41 -4.97 4.49
CA GLY A 78 10.25 -5.02 5.93
C GLY A 78 10.42 -6.43 6.50
N THR A 79 9.91 -7.44 5.79
CA THR A 79 10.05 -8.85 6.20
C THR A 79 11.50 -9.30 6.08
N LEU A 80 12.18 -8.98 4.97
CA LEU A 80 13.58 -9.36 4.77
C LEU A 80 14.55 -8.68 5.75
N VAL A 81 14.35 -7.41 6.05
CA VAL A 81 15.25 -6.63 6.91
C VAL A 81 14.97 -6.91 8.40
N ASN A 82 13.69 -7.02 8.79
CA ASN A 82 13.33 -7.07 10.21
C ASN A 82 12.96 -8.48 10.69
N GLU A 83 12.28 -9.28 9.88
CA GLU A 83 11.66 -10.52 10.36
C GLU A 83 12.45 -11.77 9.99
N LEU A 84 12.96 -11.87 8.76
CA LEU A 84 13.73 -13.02 8.30
C LEU A 84 15.00 -13.28 9.14
N PRO A 85 15.77 -12.25 9.56
CA PRO A 85 16.96 -12.45 10.38
C PRO A 85 16.66 -13.01 11.77
N LYS A 86 15.42 -12.87 12.27
CA LYS A 86 14.98 -13.42 13.56
C LYS A 86 14.74 -14.93 13.51
N HIS A 87 14.69 -15.53 12.33
CA HIS A 87 14.41 -16.95 12.20
C HIS A 87 15.61 -17.79 12.66
N ARG A 88 15.34 -18.82 13.50
CA ARG A 88 16.36 -19.72 14.09
C ARG A 88 17.39 -20.35 13.15
N ASN A 89 17.11 -20.43 11.84
CA ASN A 89 17.96 -21.12 10.87
C ASN A 89 18.56 -20.13 9.86
N TYR A 90 18.42 -18.82 10.08
CA TYR A 90 18.76 -17.78 9.10
C TYR A 90 20.26 -17.79 8.77
N GLU A 91 21.09 -18.15 9.75
CA GLU A 91 22.53 -18.31 9.57
C GLU A 91 22.86 -19.38 8.52
N ASN A 92 22.03 -20.42 8.41
CA ASN A 92 22.19 -21.51 7.46
C ASN A 92 21.73 -21.15 6.03
N LEU A 93 21.18 -19.95 5.82
CA LEU A 93 20.77 -19.50 4.49
C LEU A 93 22.02 -19.26 3.64
N PRO A 94 22.08 -19.84 2.42
CA PRO A 94 23.29 -19.80 1.61
C PRO A 94 23.56 -18.37 1.10
N TRP A 95 24.83 -18.06 0.89
CA TRP A 95 25.27 -16.69 0.56
C TRP A 95 24.65 -16.17 -0.74
N ASN A 96 24.53 -17.03 -1.76
CA ASN A 96 23.90 -16.69 -3.04
C ASN A 96 22.45 -16.21 -2.88
N GLU A 97 21.70 -16.82 -1.96
CA GLU A 97 20.31 -16.41 -1.68
C GLU A 97 20.28 -15.04 -0.98
N LYS A 98 21.18 -14.81 -0.02
CA LYS A 98 21.31 -13.51 0.67
C LYS A 98 21.64 -12.39 -0.33
N GLU A 99 22.55 -12.65 -1.26
CA GLU A 99 22.89 -11.70 -2.33
C GLU A 99 21.72 -11.45 -3.28
N ALA A 100 20.97 -12.49 -3.66
CA ALA A 100 19.78 -12.33 -4.48
C ALA A 100 18.75 -11.41 -3.79
N PHE A 101 18.50 -11.62 -2.50
CA PHE A 101 17.64 -10.74 -1.71
C PHE A 101 18.20 -9.32 -1.59
N ASN A 102 19.50 -9.13 -1.39
CA ASN A 102 20.10 -7.79 -1.34
C ASN A 102 19.88 -6.99 -2.63
N CYS A 103 20.04 -7.65 -3.79
CA CYS A 103 19.74 -7.05 -5.09
C CYS A 103 18.25 -6.68 -5.21
N GLN A 104 17.35 -7.59 -4.82
CA GLN A 104 15.90 -7.37 -4.85
C GLN A 104 15.46 -6.26 -3.89
N ILE A 105 16.04 -6.17 -2.69
CA ILE A 105 15.79 -5.10 -1.71
C ILE A 105 16.19 -3.75 -2.32
N THR A 106 17.38 -3.67 -2.90
CA THR A 106 17.87 -2.43 -3.52
C THR A 106 16.93 -1.95 -4.62
N HIS A 107 16.51 -2.87 -5.50
CA HIS A 107 15.52 -2.58 -6.53
C HIS A 107 14.18 -2.13 -5.93
N ALA A 108 13.65 -2.90 -4.98
CA ALA A 108 12.37 -2.62 -4.32
C ALA A 108 12.38 -1.26 -3.61
N MET A 109 13.47 -0.89 -2.93
CA MET A 109 13.59 0.42 -2.27
C MET A 109 13.46 1.56 -3.27
N ASN A 110 14.18 1.49 -4.39
CA ASN A 110 14.08 2.48 -5.47
C ASN A 110 12.66 2.52 -6.07
N ALA A 111 12.06 1.35 -6.29
CA ALA A 111 10.69 1.25 -6.80
C ALA A 111 9.67 1.86 -5.83
N THR A 112 9.79 1.61 -4.52
CA THR A 112 8.87 2.18 -3.51
C THR A 112 8.94 3.70 -3.45
N GLU A 113 10.14 4.29 -3.56
CA GLU A 113 10.29 5.75 -3.59
C GLU A 113 9.59 6.35 -4.81
N PHE A 114 9.76 5.74 -5.99
CA PHE A 114 9.06 6.15 -7.20
C PHE A 114 7.54 5.99 -7.09
N LEU A 115 7.08 4.84 -6.60
CA LEU A 115 5.66 4.52 -6.45
C LEU A 115 4.95 5.46 -5.48
N LYS A 116 5.57 5.83 -4.35
CA LYS A 116 5.01 6.79 -3.39
C LYS A 116 4.70 8.13 -4.05
N ARG A 117 5.65 8.66 -4.84
CA ARG A 117 5.46 9.92 -5.58
C ARG A 117 4.36 9.80 -6.61
N LYS A 118 4.31 8.68 -7.34
CA LYS A 118 3.30 8.43 -8.37
C LYS A 118 1.89 8.34 -7.77
N ILE A 119 1.73 7.59 -6.68
CA ILE A 119 0.45 7.42 -5.98
C ILE A 119 -0.01 8.75 -5.38
N LEU A 120 0.90 9.52 -4.78
CA LEU A 120 0.57 10.83 -4.23
C LEU A 120 0.02 11.77 -5.31
N ALA A 121 0.66 11.82 -6.49
CA ALA A 121 0.18 12.64 -7.61
C ALA A 121 -1.22 12.22 -8.07
N ILE A 122 -1.51 10.92 -8.14
CA ILE A 122 -2.85 10.40 -8.47
C ILE A 122 -3.88 10.86 -7.43
N TYR A 123 -3.56 10.72 -6.14
CA TYR A 123 -4.48 11.13 -5.07
C TYR A 123 -4.72 12.64 -5.05
N GLU A 124 -3.70 13.45 -5.34
CA GLU A 124 -3.84 14.90 -5.46
C GLU A 124 -4.78 15.29 -6.61
N GLU A 125 -4.65 14.64 -7.77
CA GLU A 125 -5.52 14.84 -8.93
C GLU A 125 -6.98 14.44 -8.63
N GLU A 126 -7.17 13.28 -7.99
CA GLU A 126 -8.50 12.81 -7.54
C GLU A 126 -9.14 13.79 -6.55
N ALA A 127 -8.36 14.29 -5.58
CA ALA A 127 -8.84 15.25 -4.59
C ALA A 127 -9.22 16.61 -5.21
N ILE A 128 -8.47 17.08 -6.20
CA ILE A 128 -8.81 18.31 -6.95
C ILE A 128 -10.11 18.12 -7.73
N THR A 129 -10.22 17.00 -8.45
CA THR A 129 -11.40 16.68 -9.28
C THR A 129 -12.66 16.67 -8.42
N MET A 130 -12.64 15.97 -7.28
CA MET A 130 -13.80 15.93 -6.39
C MET A 130 -14.14 17.28 -5.74
N LYS A 131 -13.14 18.10 -5.37
CA LYS A 131 -13.41 19.46 -4.87
C LYS A 131 -14.15 20.32 -5.89
N ASN A 132 -13.78 20.21 -7.16
CA ASN A 132 -14.43 20.94 -8.24
C ASN A 132 -15.87 20.48 -8.46
N GLU A 133 -16.13 19.17 -8.42
CA GLU A 133 -17.47 18.60 -8.53
C GLU A 133 -18.39 19.04 -7.40
N LEU A 134 -17.90 19.03 -6.15
CA LEU A 134 -18.64 19.53 -4.99
C LEU A 134 -18.99 21.02 -5.13
N ALA A 135 -18.03 21.86 -5.51
CA ALA A 135 -18.27 23.28 -5.73
C ALA A 135 -19.27 23.55 -6.87
N ALA A 136 -19.29 22.70 -7.91
CA ALA A 136 -20.27 22.81 -8.99
C ALA A 136 -21.68 22.43 -8.52
N GLN A 137 -21.81 21.40 -7.68
CA GLN A 137 -23.08 20.99 -7.09
C GLN A 137 -23.65 22.06 -6.15
N GLU A 138 -22.80 22.71 -5.36
CA GLU A 138 -23.19 23.83 -4.49
C GLU A 138 -23.74 25.01 -5.29
N LYS A 139 -23.08 25.37 -6.41
CA LYS A 139 -23.53 26.45 -7.31
C LYS A 139 -24.87 26.13 -7.96
N MET A 140 -25.04 24.92 -8.49
CA MET A 140 -26.31 24.49 -9.08
C MET A 140 -27.44 24.45 -8.05
N GLY A 141 -27.16 24.07 -6.80
CA GLY A 141 -28.13 24.12 -5.71
C GLY A 141 -28.57 25.54 -5.39
N PHE A 142 -27.66 26.51 -5.41
CA PHE A 142 -27.95 27.91 -5.14
C PHE A 142 -28.80 28.56 -6.24
N GLU A 143 -28.46 28.35 -7.51
CA GLU A 143 -29.23 28.88 -8.67
C GLU A 143 -30.66 28.33 -8.74
N MET A 144 -30.88 27.09 -8.28
CA MET A 144 -32.22 26.49 -8.18
C MET A 144 -33.06 27.07 -7.04
N THR A 145 -32.43 27.49 -5.93
CA THR A 145 -33.14 28.14 -4.82
C THR A 145 -33.49 29.60 -5.10
N GLU A 146 -32.66 30.31 -5.85
CA GLU A 146 -32.93 31.71 -6.24
C GLU A 146 -34.02 31.81 -7.32
N ASN A 147 -34.16 30.83 -8.21
CA ASN A 147 -35.21 30.81 -9.24
C ASN A 147 -36.58 30.29 -8.75
N CYS A 148 -36.72 29.96 -7.46
CA CYS A 148 -37.97 29.47 -6.86
C CYS A 148 -38.63 30.47 -5.89
N CYS A 149 -38.03 31.66 -5.69
CA CYS A 149 -38.63 32.81 -5.02
C CYS A 149 -39.07 33.87 -6.04
#